data_AF-A0A841J385-F1
#
_entry.id   AF-A0A841J385-F1
#
_cell.length_a   1.000
_cell.length_b   1.000
_cell.length_c   1.000
_cell.angle_alpha   90.00
_cell.angle_beta   90.00
_cell.angle_gamma   90.00
#
_symmetry.space_group_name_H-M   'P 1'
#
loop_
_entity.id
_entity.type
_entity.pdbx_description
1 polymer ?
#
loop_
_entity_poly.entity_id
_entity_poly.type
_entity_poly.pdbx_seq_one_letter_code
_entity_poly.pdbx_strand_id
1 'polypeptide(L)'
;MSRYSRTAMTLHWVLALLLAFQLALGWRLEDIPKGPALFTAFQLHKSIGILILVLTLLRLAVRLMRPRPQLMADSVWARRLAHAVHLAFYAVLIGAPLTGWALVSTARLKLPTLLFGTIPLPHLPLPAFVHEPSEGAHSALALLGFVLFLLHVAGALRHQFVKDENILGRMIPLLGAGRHVSRARAGVATLVVLGIITTTFVAARFVSFGTSPTAPVNASAPAATLVDDDDAEESIVTNSAPVENATTNATAPALAAQPLARWTVASGGRLGFTASWNGTAIAGRFGSWKSDILFSPDALDASRITVTIDLASASTDDSQRDEMLQGGDFFDTAAHPQAVFTSSAIRSLGGDRYKADGSLQLHGVSKPVTLSFTLKIDGDTAKVTGSSRLDRTKFGVGTGEWAATDQIAAPVSVDFAFSAKRSTKP
;
A
#
# COMPACT_ATOMS: atom_id res chain seq x y z
N MET A 1 0.30 51.12 20.43
CA MET A 1 0.86 50.19 19.41
C MET A 1 -0.27 49.35 18.82
N SER A 2 -0.42 49.32 17.50
CA SER A 2 -1.47 48.55 16.83
C SER A 2 -1.18 47.05 16.88
N ARG A 3 -2.18 46.24 17.27
CA ARG A 3 -2.13 44.78 17.24
C ARG A 3 -2.50 44.26 15.85
N TYR A 4 -2.03 43.06 15.53
CA TYR A 4 -2.58 42.30 14.41
C TYR A 4 -4.04 41.91 14.69
N SER A 5 -4.83 41.73 13.64
CA SER A 5 -6.19 41.21 13.78
C SER A 5 -6.16 39.79 14.36
N ARG A 6 -7.19 39.41 15.12
CA ARG A 6 -7.30 38.04 15.67
C ARG A 6 -7.18 36.99 14.58
N THR A 7 -7.82 37.20 13.43
CA THR A 7 -7.71 36.33 12.25
C THR A 7 -6.27 36.14 11.79
N ALA A 8 -5.48 37.22 11.69
CA ALA A 8 -4.09 37.13 11.26
C ALA A 8 -3.21 36.38 12.27
N MET A 9 -3.46 36.58 13.57
CA MET A 9 -2.77 35.85 14.64
C MET A 9 -3.12 34.35 14.60
N THR A 10 -4.40 34.01 14.51
CA THR A 10 -4.85 32.60 14.44
C THR A 10 -4.27 31.90 13.22
N LEU A 11 -4.37 32.49 12.03
CA LEU A 11 -3.80 31.90 10.81
C LEU A 11 -2.29 31.71 10.91
N HIS A 12 -1.57 32.65 11.54
CA HIS A 12 -0.13 32.52 11.75
C HIS A 12 0.22 31.32 12.63
N TRP A 13 -0.43 31.16 13.79
CA TRP A 13 -0.14 30.05 14.70
C TRP A 13 -0.58 28.71 14.15
N VAL A 14 -1.75 28.62 13.52
CA VAL A 14 -2.19 27.39 12.85
C VAL A 14 -1.18 26.97 11.79
N LEU A 15 -0.75 27.89 10.91
CA LEU A 15 0.27 27.59 9.90
C LEU A 15 1.62 27.24 10.52
N ALA A 16 2.03 27.87 11.62
CA ALA A 16 3.28 27.56 12.30
C ALA A 16 3.28 26.12 12.87
N LEU A 17 2.17 25.70 13.49
CA LEU A 17 2.02 24.35 14.02
C LEU A 17 1.90 23.30 12.91
N LEU A 18 1.11 23.57 11.87
CA LEU A 18 1.00 22.69 10.72
C LEU A 18 2.34 22.53 10.01
N LEU A 19 3.09 23.62 9.81
CA LEU A 19 4.43 23.56 9.21
C LEU A 19 5.40 22.75 10.08
N ALA A 20 5.41 22.97 11.40
CA ALA A 20 6.26 22.20 12.31
C ALA A 20 5.93 20.70 12.27
N PHE A 21 4.65 20.35 12.28
CA PHE A 21 4.19 18.97 12.12
C PHE A 21 4.58 18.39 10.76
N GLN A 22 4.35 19.13 9.67
CA GLN A 22 4.61 18.69 8.31
C GLN A 22 6.09 18.42 8.07
N LEU A 23 6.97 19.28 8.58
CA LEU A 23 8.43 19.07 8.52
C LEU A 23 8.80 17.80 9.27
N ALA A 24 8.35 17.64 10.52
CA ALA A 24 8.62 16.45 11.32
C ALA A 24 8.11 15.15 10.65
N LEU A 25 6.89 15.20 10.09
CA LEU A 25 6.30 14.07 9.37
C LEU A 25 7.11 13.77 8.09
N GLY A 26 7.55 14.79 7.34
CA GLY A 26 8.37 14.63 6.14
C GLY A 26 9.61 13.78 6.38
N TRP A 27 10.42 14.12 7.40
CA TRP A 27 11.57 13.29 7.78
C TRP A 27 11.17 11.91 8.29
N ARG A 28 10.06 11.78 9.02
CA ARG A 28 9.61 10.47 9.50
C ARG A 28 9.23 9.53 8.36
N LEU A 29 8.77 10.02 7.21
CA LEU A 29 8.42 9.17 6.07
C LEU A 29 9.62 8.35 5.58
N GLU A 30 10.85 8.86 5.73
CA GLU A 30 12.08 8.14 5.38
C GLU A 30 12.36 6.96 6.34
N ASP A 31 11.91 7.07 7.60
CA ASP A 31 12.12 6.06 8.64
C ASP A 31 11.04 4.96 8.64
N ILE A 32 9.88 5.20 8.00
CA ILE A 32 8.77 4.24 8.00
C ILE A 32 9.05 3.16 6.94
N PRO A 33 9.05 1.86 7.31
CA PRO A 33 9.21 0.78 6.34
C PRO A 33 8.16 0.86 5.23
N LYS A 34 8.59 0.59 3.99
CA LYS A 34 7.69 0.55 2.84
C LYS A 34 6.53 -0.42 3.09
N GLY A 35 5.29 0.07 2.94
CA GLY A 35 4.08 -0.68 3.28
C GLY A 35 2.83 0.21 3.46
N PRO A 36 1.69 -0.37 3.89
CA PRO A 36 0.44 0.36 4.08
C PRO A 36 0.54 1.54 5.06
N ALA A 37 1.38 1.40 6.09
CA ALA A 37 1.64 2.47 7.05
C ALA A 37 2.33 3.67 6.38
N LEU A 38 3.34 3.42 5.52
CA LEU A 38 4.02 4.47 4.76
C LEU A 38 3.04 5.14 3.78
N PHE A 39 2.21 4.37 3.10
CA PHE A 39 1.18 4.91 2.22
C PHE A 39 0.22 5.84 2.97
N THR A 40 -0.31 5.41 4.11
CA THR A 40 -1.21 6.21 4.96
C THR A 40 -0.52 7.49 5.44
N ALA A 41 0.76 7.38 5.82
CA ALA A 41 1.57 8.52 6.22
C ALA A 41 1.77 9.52 5.07
N PHE A 42 2.04 9.04 3.84
CA PHE A 42 2.10 9.88 2.65
C PHE A 42 0.77 10.57 2.34
N GLN A 43 -0.37 9.88 2.48
CA GLN A 43 -1.68 10.51 2.29
C GLN A 43 -1.94 11.61 3.32
N LEU A 44 -1.55 11.41 4.59
CA LEU A 44 -1.63 12.45 5.62
C LEU A 44 -0.70 13.63 5.28
N HIS A 45 0.54 13.36 4.88
CA HIS A 45 1.51 14.37 4.46
C HIS A 45 0.96 15.23 3.31
N LYS A 46 0.41 14.61 2.26
CA LYS A 46 -0.22 15.34 1.14
C LYS A 46 -1.40 16.19 1.60
N SER A 47 -2.27 15.62 2.43
CA SER A 47 -3.48 16.29 2.93
C SER A 47 -3.16 17.55 3.72
N ILE A 48 -2.20 17.47 4.65
CA ILE A 48 -1.75 18.61 5.44
C ILE A 48 -1.00 19.62 4.57
N GLY A 49 -0.20 19.17 3.61
CA GLY A 49 0.46 20.05 2.64
C GLY A 49 -0.52 20.93 1.86
N ILE A 50 -1.62 20.34 1.36
CA ILE A 50 -2.68 21.08 0.66
C ILE A 50 -3.43 22.01 1.63
N LEU A 51 -3.69 21.58 2.86
CA LEU A 51 -4.30 22.46 3.87
C LEU A 51 -3.42 23.69 4.15
N ILE A 52 -2.09 23.51 4.26
CA ILE A 52 -1.12 24.61 4.42
C ILE A 52 -1.20 25.57 3.23
N LEU A 53 -1.28 25.06 1.99
CA LEU A 53 -1.42 25.89 0.79
C LEU A 53 -2.68 26.77 0.87
N VAL A 54 -3.85 26.15 1.12
CA VAL A 54 -5.13 26.87 1.22
C VAL A 54 -5.11 27.93 2.32
N LEU A 55 -4.64 27.58 3.51
CA LEU A 55 -4.57 28.52 4.63
C LEU A 55 -3.54 29.64 4.40
N THR A 56 -2.47 29.36 3.64
CA THR A 56 -1.48 30.37 3.26
C THR A 56 -2.06 31.36 2.25
N LEU A 57 -2.83 30.89 1.26
CA LEU A 57 -3.56 31.75 0.33
C LEU A 57 -4.58 32.63 1.06
N LEU A 58 -5.32 32.06 2.01
CA LEU A 58 -6.23 32.82 2.88
C LEU A 58 -5.47 33.87 3.71
N ARG A 59 -4.33 33.51 4.30
CA ARG A 59 -3.47 34.46 5.04
C ARG A 59 -2.94 35.57 4.15
N LEU A 60 -2.59 35.28 2.89
CA LEU A 60 -2.17 36.28 1.92
C LEU A 60 -3.33 37.22 1.57
N ALA A 61 -4.54 36.70 1.33
CA ALA A 61 -5.73 37.52 1.09
C ALA A 61 -6.01 38.47 2.27
N VAL A 62 -6.02 37.96 3.51
CA VAL A 62 -6.21 38.78 4.72
C VAL A 62 -5.12 39.86 4.84
N ARG A 63 -3.87 39.53 4.50
CA ARG A 63 -2.75 40.47 4.49
C ARG A 63 -2.95 41.59 3.46
N LEU A 64 -3.50 41.28 2.29
CA LEU A 64 -3.74 42.28 1.24
C LEU A 64 -4.94 43.17 1.58
N MET A 65 -5.93 42.65 2.32
CA MET A 65 -7.14 43.39 2.69
C MET A 65 -7.01 44.23 3.96
N ARG A 66 -6.05 43.94 4.85
CA ARG A 66 -5.91 44.64 6.15
C ARG A 66 -4.53 45.31 6.30
N PRO A 67 -4.48 46.60 6.70
CA PRO A 67 -3.22 47.31 6.87
C PRO A 67 -2.36 46.68 7.97
N ARG A 68 -1.05 46.63 7.73
CA ARG A 68 -0.07 46.06 8.66
C ARG A 68 0.33 47.08 9.73
N PRO A 69 0.42 46.67 11.01
CA PRO A 69 1.13 47.44 12.02
C PRO A 69 2.55 47.79 11.55
N GLN A 70 3.03 48.98 11.92
CA GLN A 70 4.37 49.43 11.57
C GLN A 70 5.45 48.47 12.08
N LEU A 71 6.48 48.22 11.25
CA LEU A 71 7.68 47.48 11.65
C LEU A 71 8.41 48.24 12.75
N MET A 72 8.85 47.51 13.79
CA MET A 72 9.54 48.07 14.95
C MET A 72 11.06 47.91 14.88
N ALA A 73 11.60 47.45 13.75
CA ALA A 73 13.03 47.23 13.66
C ALA A 73 13.77 48.55 13.38
N ASP A 74 14.63 48.92 14.33
CA ASP A 74 15.40 50.17 14.32
C ASP A 74 16.51 50.18 13.26
N SER A 75 17.00 49.00 12.88
CA SER A 75 18.07 48.84 11.87
C SER A 75 17.51 48.47 10.49
N VAL A 76 18.00 49.14 9.44
CA VAL A 76 17.65 48.89 8.03
C VAL A 76 17.96 47.45 7.62
N TRP A 77 19.09 46.90 8.06
CA TRP A 77 19.48 45.52 7.75
C TRP A 77 18.55 44.50 8.41
N ALA A 78 18.18 44.71 9.67
CA ALA A 78 17.22 43.86 10.36
C ALA A 78 15.84 43.89 9.69
N ARG A 79 15.39 45.07 9.23
CA ARG A 79 14.14 45.20 8.44
C ARG A 79 14.20 44.43 7.13
N ARG A 80 15.29 44.59 6.36
CA ARG A 80 15.49 43.89 5.08
C ARG A 80 15.53 42.38 5.29
N LEU A 81 16.26 41.89 6.28
CA LEU A 81 16.34 40.47 6.61
C LEU A 81 14.97 39.91 7.04
N ALA A 82 14.26 40.62 7.91
CA ALA A 82 12.91 40.22 8.32
C ALA A 82 11.98 40.12 7.11
N HIS A 83 12.00 41.08 6.18
CA HIS A 83 11.22 41.01 4.95
C HIS A 83 11.63 39.82 4.06
N ALA A 84 12.93 39.59 3.90
CA ALA A 84 13.45 38.48 3.10
C ALA A 84 13.01 37.12 3.67
N VAL A 85 13.14 36.92 4.99
CA VAL A 85 12.67 35.69 5.68
C VAL A 85 11.18 35.49 5.47
N HIS A 86 10.36 36.53 5.64
CA HIS A 86 8.92 36.42 5.41
C HIS A 86 8.56 36.11 3.96
N LEU A 87 9.26 36.72 2.98
CA LEU A 87 9.06 36.43 1.56
C LEU A 87 9.46 34.99 1.23
N ALA A 88 10.60 34.54 1.75
CA ALA A 88 11.07 33.18 1.57
C ALA A 88 10.09 32.15 2.17
N PHE A 89 9.46 32.45 3.31
CA PHE A 89 8.36 31.61 3.81
C PHE A 89 7.16 31.53 2.88
N TYR A 90 6.78 32.60 2.17
CA TYR A 90 5.72 32.49 1.17
C TYR A 90 6.15 31.59 0.02
N ALA A 91 7.40 31.68 -0.42
CA ALA A 91 7.94 30.78 -1.43
C ALA A 91 7.90 29.31 -0.97
N VAL A 92 8.25 29.02 0.29
CA VAL A 92 8.16 27.67 0.86
C VAL A 92 6.71 27.20 1.02
N LEU A 93 5.86 27.98 1.69
CA LEU A 93 4.49 27.59 2.03
C LEU A 93 3.57 27.44 0.81
N ILE A 94 3.90 28.08 -0.31
CA ILE A 94 3.17 27.96 -1.57
C ILE A 94 3.90 26.98 -2.50
N GLY A 95 5.22 27.15 -2.66
CA GLY A 95 6.03 26.37 -3.59
C GLY A 95 6.10 24.89 -3.21
N ALA A 96 6.36 24.55 -1.93
CA ALA A 96 6.54 23.16 -1.54
C ALA A 96 5.26 22.31 -1.76
N PRO A 97 4.05 22.77 -1.37
CA PRO A 97 2.83 22.02 -1.70
C PRO A 97 2.58 21.90 -3.21
N LEU A 98 2.89 22.94 -4.00
CA LEU A 98 2.72 22.89 -5.45
C LEU A 98 3.70 21.93 -6.13
N THR A 99 4.97 21.93 -5.72
CA THR A 99 5.96 20.97 -6.23
C THR A 99 5.65 19.56 -5.78
N GLY A 100 5.13 19.38 -4.55
CA GLY A 100 4.63 18.08 -4.07
C GLY A 100 3.43 17.59 -4.88
N TRP A 101 2.50 18.48 -5.24
CA TRP A 101 1.35 18.14 -6.09
C TRP A 101 1.78 17.80 -7.53
N ALA A 102 2.75 18.52 -8.07
CA ALA A 102 3.35 18.19 -9.37
C ALA A 102 4.07 16.82 -9.35
N LEU A 103 4.82 16.54 -8.27
CA LEU A 103 5.51 15.26 -8.07
C LEU A 103 4.55 14.07 -8.11
N VAL A 104 3.46 14.13 -7.34
CA VAL A 104 2.44 13.04 -7.34
C VAL A 104 1.64 12.97 -8.64
N SER A 105 1.54 14.06 -9.39
CA SER A 105 0.81 14.10 -10.67
C SER A 105 1.61 13.51 -11.84
N THR A 106 2.93 13.47 -11.70
CA THR A 106 3.89 12.97 -12.69
C THR A 106 4.49 11.63 -12.30
N ALA A 107 4.08 11.06 -11.16
CA ALA A 107 4.51 9.75 -10.72
C ALA A 107 4.13 8.67 -11.75
N ARG A 108 4.99 7.66 -11.89
CA ARG A 108 4.77 6.52 -12.81
C ARG A 108 3.49 5.75 -12.44
N LEU A 109 3.27 5.55 -11.14
CA LEU A 109 2.03 5.03 -10.56
C LEU A 109 1.16 6.21 -10.09
N LYS A 110 0.06 6.47 -10.82
CA LYS A 110 -0.90 7.54 -10.50
C LYS A 110 -1.90 7.07 -9.45
N LEU A 111 -1.43 6.91 -8.22
CA LEU A 111 -2.32 6.59 -7.10
C LEU A 111 -3.19 7.80 -6.76
N PRO A 112 -4.52 7.61 -6.59
CA PRO A 112 -5.42 8.71 -6.24
C PRO A 112 -5.01 9.34 -4.91
N THR A 113 -4.83 10.66 -4.92
CA THR A 113 -4.58 11.44 -3.71
C THR A 113 -5.92 11.72 -3.03
N LEU A 114 -6.20 11.07 -1.91
CA LEU A 114 -7.40 11.29 -1.12
C LEU A 114 -7.08 12.22 0.05
N LEU A 115 -7.55 13.46 -0.01
CA LEU A 115 -7.42 14.41 1.08
C LEU A 115 -8.19 13.89 2.29
N PHE A 116 -7.47 13.67 3.39
CA PHE A 116 -7.97 13.08 4.62
C PHE A 116 -8.76 11.79 4.39
N GLY A 117 -8.36 11.01 3.38
CA GLY A 117 -8.99 9.73 3.01
C GLY A 117 -10.38 9.82 2.37
N THR A 118 -10.88 11.03 2.06
CA THR A 118 -12.27 11.22 1.64
C THR A 118 -12.43 11.99 0.34
N ILE A 119 -11.67 13.08 0.13
CA ILE A 119 -11.87 13.96 -1.02
C ILE A 119 -10.77 13.69 -2.06
N PRO A 120 -11.09 13.17 -3.26
CA PRO A 120 -10.10 12.96 -4.29
C PRO A 120 -9.58 14.29 -4.82
N LEU A 121 -8.26 14.46 -4.81
CA LEU A 121 -7.57 15.58 -5.43
C LEU A 121 -7.14 15.16 -6.85
N PRO A 122 -7.58 15.88 -7.90
CA PRO A 122 -7.20 15.55 -9.27
C PRO A 122 -5.70 15.75 -9.49
N HIS A 123 -5.12 14.94 -10.37
CA HIS A 123 -3.77 15.13 -10.84
C HIS A 123 -3.68 16.32 -11.80
N LEU A 124 -2.55 17.04 -11.76
CA LEU A 124 -2.25 18.09 -12.72
C LEU A 124 -1.87 17.48 -14.08
N PRO A 125 -2.31 18.07 -15.21
CA PRO A 125 -1.96 17.61 -16.54
C PRO A 125 -0.53 18.05 -16.91
N LEU A 126 0.47 17.49 -16.23
CA LEU A 126 1.88 17.82 -16.40
C LEU A 126 2.63 16.69 -17.13
N PRO A 127 3.62 17.04 -17.98
CA PRO A 127 4.44 16.05 -18.68
C PRO A 127 5.43 15.38 -17.73
N ALA A 128 5.83 14.14 -18.07
CA ALA A 128 6.67 13.29 -17.20
C ALA A 128 8.03 13.91 -16.84
N PHE A 129 8.62 14.74 -17.72
CA PHE A 129 9.92 15.39 -17.45
C PHE A 129 9.89 16.37 -16.26
N VAL A 130 8.70 16.75 -15.79
CA VAL A 130 8.53 17.63 -14.62
C VAL A 130 8.74 16.89 -13.29
N HIS A 131 8.77 15.56 -13.30
CA HIS A 131 8.90 14.74 -12.09
C HIS A 131 10.17 15.02 -11.28
N GLU A 132 11.36 14.77 -11.86
CA GLU A 132 12.64 14.94 -11.16
C GLU A 132 12.88 16.40 -10.69
N PRO A 133 12.61 17.45 -11.50
CA PRO A 133 12.69 18.82 -11.02
C PRO A 133 11.74 19.12 -9.85
N SER A 134 10.54 18.54 -9.86
CA SER A 134 9.57 18.73 -8.77
C SER A 134 10.03 18.07 -7.48
N GLU A 135 10.64 16.88 -7.56
CA GLU A 135 11.23 16.17 -6.43
C GLU A 135 12.37 16.98 -5.80
N GLY A 136 13.32 17.41 -6.62
CA GLY A 136 14.44 18.24 -6.18
C GLY A 136 13.98 19.57 -5.58
N ALA A 137 13.00 20.23 -6.20
CA ALA A 137 12.46 21.47 -5.67
C ALA A 137 11.69 21.27 -4.36
N HIS A 138 10.92 20.19 -4.22
CA HIS A 138 10.17 19.88 -3.00
C HIS A 138 11.10 19.65 -1.81
N SER A 139 12.13 18.81 -2.00
CA SER A 139 13.13 18.53 -0.96
C SER A 139 13.94 19.78 -0.58
N ALA A 140 14.40 20.57 -1.57
CA ALA A 140 15.11 21.82 -1.32
C ALA A 140 14.24 22.85 -0.55
N LEU A 141 12.96 22.97 -0.89
CA LEU A 141 12.03 23.87 -0.21
C LEU A 141 11.70 23.39 1.21
N ALA A 142 11.65 22.08 1.46
CA ALA A 142 11.48 21.52 2.80
C ALA A 142 12.68 21.88 3.70
N LEU A 143 13.91 21.68 3.20
CA LEU A 143 15.13 22.06 3.91
C LEU A 143 15.19 23.57 4.17
N LEU A 144 14.91 24.38 3.15
CA LEU A 144 14.82 25.84 3.29
C LEU A 144 13.78 26.22 4.35
N GLY A 145 12.61 25.58 4.32
CA GLY A 145 11.54 25.78 5.30
C GLY A 145 11.98 25.53 6.74
N PHE A 146 12.73 24.45 6.98
CA PHE A 146 13.28 24.13 8.29
C PHE A 146 14.27 25.19 8.78
N VAL A 147 15.24 25.58 7.94
CA VAL A 147 16.23 26.62 8.29
C VAL A 147 15.54 27.96 8.58
N LEU A 148 14.58 28.35 7.74
CA LEU A 148 13.82 29.58 7.95
C LEU A 148 12.99 29.52 9.24
N PHE A 149 12.40 28.36 9.57
CA PHE A 149 11.65 28.16 10.81
C PHE A 149 12.51 28.44 12.04
N LEU A 150 13.71 27.84 12.10
CA LEU A 150 14.66 28.07 13.19
C LEU A 150 15.10 29.54 13.24
N LEU A 151 15.46 30.12 12.09
CA LEU A 151 15.87 31.52 12.00
C LEU A 151 14.76 32.48 12.46
N HIS A 152 13.50 32.17 12.13
CA HIS A 152 12.34 32.97 12.53
C HIS A 152 12.12 32.94 14.04
N VAL A 153 12.16 31.74 14.64
CA VAL A 153 12.02 31.57 16.09
C VAL A 153 13.17 32.29 16.81
N ALA A 154 14.42 32.10 16.37
CA ALA A 154 15.58 32.78 16.93
C ALA A 154 15.47 34.31 16.82
N GLY A 155 15.01 34.81 15.66
CA GLY A 155 14.73 36.23 15.46
C GLY A 155 13.67 36.77 16.42
N ALA A 156 12.55 36.06 16.59
CA ALA A 156 11.49 36.44 17.52
C ALA A 156 11.99 36.49 18.97
N LEU A 157 12.76 35.50 19.40
CA LEU A 157 13.37 35.44 20.74
C LEU A 157 14.36 36.58 20.96
N ARG A 158 15.25 36.82 19.99
CA ARG A 158 16.23 37.92 20.07
C ARG A 158 15.53 39.26 20.22
N HIS A 159 14.51 39.54 19.40
CA HIS A 159 13.78 40.79 19.49
C HIS A 159 13.01 40.93 20.82
N GLN A 160 12.44 39.83 21.33
CA GLN A 160 11.72 39.84 22.60
C GLN A 160 12.63 40.05 23.83
N PHE A 161 13.79 39.39 23.89
CA PHE A 161 14.61 39.33 25.11
C PHE A 161 15.90 40.15 25.05
N VAL A 162 16.48 40.34 23.88
CA VAL A 162 17.73 41.10 23.71
C VAL A 162 17.45 42.57 23.36
N LYS A 163 16.38 42.83 22.59
CA LYS A 163 16.00 44.18 22.18
C LYS A 163 14.81 44.77 22.93
N ASP A 164 14.18 43.98 23.81
CA ASP A 164 12.95 44.34 24.53
C ASP A 164 11.82 44.87 23.61
N GLU A 165 11.84 44.48 22.34
CA GLU A 165 10.75 44.75 21.41
C GLU A 165 9.62 43.75 21.74
N ASN A 166 8.50 44.23 22.26
CA ASN A 166 7.37 43.38 22.68
C ASN A 166 6.63 42.76 21.47
N ILE A 167 7.29 41.83 20.77
CA ILE A 167 6.78 41.14 19.58
C ILE A 167 5.78 40.05 19.98
N LEU A 168 6.04 39.30 21.07
CA LEU A 168 5.14 38.25 21.52
C LEU A 168 3.77 38.80 21.91
N GLY A 169 3.71 39.97 22.55
CA GLY A 169 2.45 40.64 22.90
C GLY A 169 1.59 41.05 21.69
N ARG A 170 2.17 41.08 20.49
CA ARG A 170 1.47 41.37 19.22
C ARG A 170 0.95 40.12 18.51
N MET A 171 1.49 38.95 18.81
CA MET A 171 1.14 37.69 18.14
C MET A 171 0.41 36.70 19.04
N ILE A 172 0.60 36.75 20.37
CA ILE A 172 -0.09 35.85 21.31
C ILE A 172 -1.40 36.51 21.77
N PRO A 173 -2.58 35.94 21.43
CA PRO A 173 -3.87 36.55 21.75
C PRO A 173 -4.08 36.80 23.25
N LEU A 174 -3.62 35.85 24.08
CA LEU A 174 -3.81 35.78 25.53
C LEU A 174 -3.01 36.82 26.32
N LEU A 175 -1.95 37.43 25.76
CA LEU A 175 -1.05 38.32 26.51
C LEU A 175 -1.55 39.77 26.67
N GLY A 176 -2.79 40.09 26.28
CA GLY A 176 -3.41 41.41 26.46
C GLY A 176 -2.79 42.54 25.60
N ALA A 177 -3.62 43.39 25.00
CA ALA A 177 -3.16 44.52 24.18
C ALA A 177 -2.84 45.72 25.08
N GLY A 178 -1.63 46.28 25.00
CA GLY A 178 -1.35 47.62 25.54
C GLY A 178 -0.66 47.72 26.90
N ARG A 179 -0.39 46.61 27.60
CA ARG A 179 0.51 46.60 28.77
C ARG A 179 1.87 46.04 28.37
N HIS A 180 2.96 46.64 28.86
CA HIS A 180 4.29 46.06 28.76
C HIS A 180 4.21 44.63 29.32
N VAL A 181 4.42 43.62 28.49
CA VAL A 181 4.44 42.24 28.98
C VAL A 181 5.70 42.13 29.82
N SER A 182 5.57 41.82 31.11
CA SER A 182 6.74 41.66 31.97
C SER A 182 7.64 40.56 31.42
N ARG A 183 8.97 40.70 31.56
CA ARG A 183 9.94 39.69 31.10
C ARG A 183 9.58 38.28 31.60
N ALA A 184 9.06 38.17 32.84
CA ALA A 184 8.56 36.92 33.40
C ALA A 184 7.37 36.33 32.61
N ARG A 185 6.34 37.13 32.30
CA ARG A 185 5.18 36.68 31.50
C ARG A 185 5.57 36.33 30.06
N ALA A 186 6.48 37.09 29.46
CA ALA A 186 7.02 36.78 28.14
C ALA A 186 7.84 35.47 28.15
N GLY A 187 8.63 35.23 29.21
CA GLY A 187 9.35 33.99 29.43
C GLY A 187 8.42 32.78 29.50
N VAL A 188 7.38 32.83 30.33
CA VAL A 188 6.40 31.75 30.45
C VAL A 188 5.69 31.49 29.12
N ALA A 189 5.23 32.55 28.44
CA ALA A 189 4.56 32.39 27.14
C ALA A 189 5.49 31.79 26.06
N THR A 190 6.78 32.15 26.10
CA THR A 190 7.79 31.56 25.21
C THR A 190 7.97 30.08 25.49
N LEU A 191 8.11 29.68 26.75
CA LEU A 191 8.25 28.28 27.14
C LEU A 191 7.01 27.46 26.75
N VAL A 192 5.81 28.02 26.91
CA VAL A 192 4.57 27.37 26.47
C VAL A 192 4.54 27.18 24.96
N VAL A 193 4.87 28.21 24.18
CA VAL A 193 4.90 28.12 22.72
C VAL A 193 5.96 27.12 22.23
N LEU A 194 7.18 27.19 22.77
CA LEU A 194 8.24 26.23 22.44
C LEU A 194 7.87 24.82 22.88
N GLY A 195 7.19 24.67 24.01
CA GLY A 195 6.61 23.41 24.47
C GLY A 195 5.62 22.86 23.45
N ILE A 196 4.64 23.65 23.01
CA ILE A 196 3.64 23.23 22.00
C ILE A 196 4.30 22.87 20.67
N ILE A 197 5.26 23.67 20.19
CA ILE A 197 5.99 23.38 18.94
C ILE A 197 6.76 22.07 19.08
N THR A 198 7.50 21.89 20.18
CA THR A 198 8.24 20.65 20.47
C THR A 198 7.29 19.47 20.56
N THR A 199 6.19 19.58 21.31
CA THR A 199 5.16 18.53 21.40
C THR A 199 4.55 18.21 20.04
N THR A 200 4.31 19.20 19.19
CA THR A 200 3.78 18.99 17.83
C THR A 200 4.79 18.25 16.96
N PHE A 201 6.06 18.64 17.03
CA PHE A 201 7.16 18.00 16.31
C PHE A 201 7.37 16.55 16.78
N VAL A 202 7.29 16.31 18.10
CA VAL A 202 7.39 14.98 18.70
C VAL A 202 6.14 14.15 18.43
N ALA A 203 4.94 14.72 18.48
CA ALA A 203 3.69 14.02 18.19
C ALA A 203 3.70 13.43 16.77
N ALA A 204 4.29 14.14 15.81
CA ALA A 204 4.48 13.61 14.45
C ALA A 204 5.28 12.29 14.43
N ARG A 205 6.13 12.00 15.43
CA ARG A 205 6.85 10.72 15.60
C ARG A 205 5.99 9.59 16.17
N PHE A 206 4.93 9.93 16.91
CA PHE A 206 4.07 8.97 17.60
C PHE A 206 2.70 8.77 16.95
N VAL A 207 2.36 9.50 15.87
CA VAL A 207 1.14 9.22 15.09
C VAL A 207 1.21 7.78 14.59
N SER A 208 0.36 6.90 15.12
CA SER A 208 0.27 5.52 14.66
C SER A 208 -0.50 5.48 13.35
N PHE A 209 0.15 5.03 12.29
CA PHE A 209 -0.51 4.68 11.05
C PHE A 209 -0.92 3.22 11.18
N GLY A 210 -2.20 3.00 11.50
CA GLY A 210 -2.71 1.65 11.73
C GLY A 210 -2.43 0.75 10.52
N THR A 211 -1.87 -0.42 10.78
CA THR A 211 -2.21 -1.60 9.97
C THR A 211 -3.70 -1.83 10.18
N SER A 212 -4.48 -1.94 9.11
CA SER A 212 -5.90 -2.33 9.18
C SER A 212 -6.09 -3.44 10.23
N PRO A 213 -7.16 -3.41 11.04
CA PRO A 213 -7.36 -4.39 12.08
C PRO A 213 -7.32 -5.78 11.46
N THR A 214 -6.37 -6.61 11.90
CA THR A 214 -6.36 -8.04 11.63
C THR A 214 -7.71 -8.59 12.06
N ALA A 215 -8.52 -9.05 11.11
CA ALA A 215 -9.67 -9.88 11.44
C ALA A 215 -9.18 -11.04 12.32
N PRO A 216 -9.93 -11.45 13.36
CA PRO A 216 -9.49 -12.48 14.28
C PRO A 216 -9.23 -13.77 13.48
N VAL A 217 -8.00 -14.28 13.60
CA VAL A 217 -7.58 -15.56 13.05
C VAL A 217 -8.32 -16.66 13.80
N ASN A 218 -9.50 -17.01 13.33
CA ASN A 218 -10.20 -18.24 13.69
C ASN A 218 -10.47 -19.03 12.42
N ALA A 219 -9.42 -19.69 11.93
CA ALA A 219 -9.51 -20.94 11.18
C ALA A 219 -8.13 -21.59 11.21
N SER A 220 -7.98 -22.60 12.05
CA SER A 220 -6.81 -23.48 12.10
C SER A 220 -6.52 -24.06 10.71
N ALA A 221 -5.41 -23.64 10.11
CA ALA A 221 -4.77 -24.38 9.04
C ALA A 221 -3.66 -25.25 9.66
N PRO A 222 -3.61 -26.57 9.41
CA PRO A 222 -2.56 -27.40 9.97
C PRO A 222 -1.22 -27.02 9.33
N ALA A 223 -0.21 -26.85 10.19
CA ALA A 223 1.16 -26.66 9.78
C ALA A 223 1.61 -27.86 8.93
N ALA A 224 1.87 -27.63 7.64
CA ALA A 224 2.56 -28.60 6.81
C ALA A 224 4.03 -28.62 7.27
N THR A 225 4.42 -29.74 7.88
CA THR A 225 5.80 -30.09 8.15
C THR A 225 6.60 -30.12 6.85
N LEU A 226 7.71 -29.39 6.86
CA LEU A 226 8.74 -29.40 5.84
C LEU A 226 9.40 -30.79 5.83
N VAL A 227 9.46 -31.41 4.66
CA VAL A 227 10.41 -32.50 4.38
C VAL A 227 11.28 -31.97 3.23
N ASP A 228 12.51 -31.60 3.58
CA ASP A 228 13.63 -31.57 2.66
C ASP A 228 13.93 -33.01 2.26
N ASP A 229 13.96 -33.30 0.96
CA ASP A 229 14.59 -34.51 0.42
C ASP A 229 15.78 -34.03 -0.42
N ASP A 230 16.97 -34.14 0.17
CA ASP A 230 18.27 -34.09 -0.50
C ASP A 230 18.91 -35.47 -0.32
N ASP A 231 19.28 -36.08 -1.44
CA ASP A 231 20.17 -37.23 -1.67
C ASP A 231 20.14 -38.48 -0.76
N ALA A 232 19.89 -39.65 -1.37
CA ALA A 232 20.87 -40.76 -1.41
C ALA A 232 20.35 -42.03 -2.11
N GLU A 233 21.25 -42.62 -2.88
CA GLU A 233 21.17 -43.89 -3.60
C GLU A 233 21.10 -45.14 -2.69
N GLU A 234 20.68 -46.24 -3.32
CA GLU A 234 20.97 -47.66 -3.05
C GLU A 234 21.20 -48.16 -1.60
N SER A 235 20.35 -49.09 -1.17
CA SER A 235 20.84 -50.42 -0.78
C SER A 235 19.71 -51.45 -0.66
N ILE A 236 20.01 -52.60 -1.23
CA ILE A 236 19.25 -53.84 -1.27
C ILE A 236 19.28 -54.49 0.12
N VAL A 237 18.12 -54.85 0.68
CA VAL A 237 18.02 -55.99 1.61
C VAL A 237 16.75 -56.79 1.32
N THR A 238 16.99 -58.04 0.96
CA THR A 238 16.07 -59.16 0.76
C THR A 238 15.35 -59.56 2.05
N ASN A 239 14.05 -59.86 1.96
CA ASN A 239 13.55 -61.06 2.62
C ASN A 239 12.36 -61.66 1.84
N SER A 240 12.57 -62.88 1.36
CA SER A 240 11.56 -63.75 0.79
C SER A 240 11.00 -64.64 1.88
N ALA A 241 9.67 -64.75 1.99
CA ALA A 241 9.02 -66.02 2.32
C ALA A 241 7.54 -66.01 1.89
N PRO A 242 6.99 -67.16 1.47
CA PRO A 242 5.85 -67.24 0.57
C PRO A 242 4.55 -67.60 1.31
N VAL A 243 3.40 -67.14 0.80
CA VAL A 243 2.12 -67.77 1.14
C VAL A 243 1.24 -67.83 -0.10
N GLU A 244 1.27 -69.01 -0.71
CA GLU A 244 0.14 -69.82 -1.17
C GLU A 244 -1.01 -69.15 -1.95
N ASN A 245 -1.13 -69.60 -3.20
CA ASN A 245 -2.31 -69.49 -4.04
C ASN A 245 -3.58 -69.95 -3.31
N ALA A 246 -4.51 -69.02 -3.08
CA ALA A 246 -5.91 -69.31 -2.95
C ALA A 246 -6.67 -68.61 -4.08
N THR A 247 -6.89 -69.34 -5.17
CA THR A 247 -7.83 -69.02 -6.23
C THR A 247 -9.23 -68.86 -5.62
N THR A 248 -9.61 -67.61 -5.36
CA THR A 248 -11.01 -67.25 -5.14
C THR A 248 -11.42 -66.31 -6.27
N ASN A 249 -12.20 -66.86 -7.20
CA ASN A 249 -13.03 -66.09 -8.12
C ASN A 249 -14.09 -65.36 -7.28
N ALA A 250 -13.70 -64.26 -6.65
CA ALA A 250 -14.63 -63.22 -6.24
C ALA A 250 -14.69 -62.24 -7.41
N THR A 251 -15.75 -62.32 -8.20
CA THR A 251 -16.14 -61.21 -9.08
C THR A 251 -16.48 -60.04 -8.17
N ALA A 252 -15.47 -59.24 -7.83
CA ALA A 252 -15.67 -57.92 -7.29
C ALA A 252 -16.62 -57.19 -8.25
N PRO A 253 -17.64 -56.47 -7.77
CA PRO A 253 -18.44 -55.64 -8.66
C PRO A 253 -17.46 -54.76 -9.42
N ALA A 254 -17.42 -54.93 -10.76
CA ALA A 254 -16.64 -54.06 -11.61
C ALA A 254 -17.13 -52.64 -11.29
N LEU A 255 -16.26 -51.85 -10.64
CA LEU A 255 -16.48 -50.43 -10.45
C LEU A 255 -16.88 -49.90 -11.82
N ALA A 256 -18.11 -49.40 -11.93
CA ALA A 256 -18.62 -48.89 -13.18
C ALA A 256 -17.62 -47.83 -13.67
N ALA A 257 -17.00 -48.09 -14.84
CA ALA A 257 -16.02 -47.19 -15.42
C ALA A 257 -16.63 -45.79 -15.50
N GLN A 258 -15.91 -44.80 -14.98
CA GLN A 258 -16.33 -43.41 -14.98
C GLN A 258 -16.16 -42.86 -16.39
N PRO A 259 -17.27 -42.58 -17.12
CA PRO A 259 -17.16 -42.07 -18.48
C PRO A 259 -16.55 -40.67 -18.49
N LEU A 260 -15.83 -40.34 -19.57
CA LEU A 260 -15.38 -38.98 -19.83
C LEU A 260 -16.59 -38.04 -19.88
N ALA A 261 -16.60 -37.02 -19.03
CA ALA A 261 -17.73 -36.12 -18.91
C ALA A 261 -17.31 -34.68 -18.68
N ARG A 262 -18.17 -33.74 -19.10
CA ARG A 262 -18.02 -32.33 -18.78
C ARG A 262 -18.50 -32.06 -17.35
N TRP A 263 -17.76 -31.23 -16.63
CA TRP A 263 -18.06 -30.84 -15.26
C TRP A 263 -18.25 -29.33 -15.17
N THR A 264 -19.37 -28.92 -14.58
CA THR A 264 -19.70 -27.51 -14.36
C THR A 264 -19.48 -27.17 -12.89
N VAL A 265 -18.65 -26.17 -12.62
CA VAL A 265 -18.41 -25.68 -11.27
C VAL A 265 -19.67 -25.03 -10.70
N ALA A 266 -20.06 -25.42 -9.49
CA ALA A 266 -21.18 -24.84 -8.77
C ALA A 266 -20.83 -23.44 -8.22
N SER A 267 -21.85 -22.61 -8.01
CA SER A 267 -21.68 -21.31 -7.35
C SER A 267 -21.06 -21.47 -5.95
N GLY A 268 -20.11 -20.60 -5.59
CA GLY A 268 -19.45 -20.62 -4.28
C GLY A 268 -18.08 -21.30 -4.25
N GLY A 269 -17.52 -21.66 -5.42
CA GLY A 269 -16.12 -22.08 -5.52
C GLY A 269 -15.15 -20.96 -5.13
N ARG A 270 -14.06 -21.32 -4.44
CA ARG A 270 -12.96 -20.43 -4.05
C ARG A 270 -11.77 -20.61 -4.99
N LEU A 271 -11.21 -19.49 -5.43
CA LEU A 271 -9.89 -19.40 -6.05
C LEU A 271 -9.10 -18.30 -5.34
N GLY A 272 -8.13 -18.70 -4.53
CA GLY A 272 -7.33 -17.86 -3.66
C GLY A 272 -5.87 -17.78 -4.08
N PHE A 273 -5.21 -16.72 -3.66
CA PHE A 273 -3.76 -16.61 -3.70
C PHE A 273 -3.24 -16.07 -2.36
N THR A 274 -1.99 -16.39 -2.03
CA THR A 274 -1.30 -15.84 -0.87
C THR A 274 0.09 -15.39 -1.28
N ALA A 275 0.36 -14.09 -1.14
CA ALA A 275 1.68 -13.50 -1.32
C ALA A 275 2.27 -13.12 0.05
N SER A 276 3.60 -13.03 0.16
CA SER A 276 4.26 -12.51 1.36
C SER A 276 4.73 -11.08 1.10
N TRP A 277 4.31 -10.15 1.95
CA TRP A 277 4.77 -8.77 1.94
C TRP A 277 5.46 -8.46 3.27
N ASN A 278 6.76 -8.20 3.25
CA ASN A 278 7.63 -7.97 4.41
C ASN A 278 7.48 -9.09 5.47
N GLY A 279 7.40 -10.34 5.00
CA GLY A 279 7.20 -11.52 5.85
C GLY A 279 5.76 -11.75 6.32
N THR A 280 4.82 -10.84 6.01
CA THR A 280 3.41 -10.98 6.37
C THR A 280 2.63 -11.60 5.22
N ALA A 281 1.85 -12.65 5.50
CA ALA A 281 0.98 -13.28 4.51
C ALA A 281 -0.20 -12.36 4.15
N ILE A 282 -0.34 -12.08 2.87
CA ILE A 282 -1.45 -11.35 2.28
C ILE A 282 -2.30 -12.33 1.48
N ALA A 283 -3.50 -12.62 1.98
CA ALA A 283 -4.47 -13.43 1.26
C ALA A 283 -5.26 -12.57 0.27
N GLY A 284 -5.49 -13.12 -0.92
CA GLY A 284 -6.40 -12.59 -1.91
C GLY A 284 -7.25 -13.67 -2.54
N ARG A 285 -8.28 -13.26 -3.28
CA ARG A 285 -9.21 -14.14 -4.00
C ARG A 285 -9.60 -13.52 -5.33
N PHE A 286 -9.99 -14.35 -6.29
CA PHE A 286 -10.62 -13.91 -7.53
C PHE A 286 -12.13 -14.14 -7.44
N GLY A 287 -12.90 -13.06 -7.61
CA GLY A 287 -14.36 -13.10 -7.56
C GLY A 287 -15.01 -13.64 -8.84
N SER A 288 -14.30 -13.60 -9.97
CA SER A 288 -14.82 -13.97 -11.29
C SER A 288 -13.83 -14.85 -12.04
N TRP A 289 -14.27 -16.07 -12.35
CA TRP A 289 -13.52 -17.04 -13.14
C TRP A 289 -14.48 -18.05 -13.77
N LYS A 290 -14.02 -18.68 -14.85
CA LYS A 290 -14.74 -19.71 -15.60
C LYS A 290 -13.85 -20.93 -15.77
N SER A 291 -14.46 -22.09 -15.92
CA SER A 291 -13.75 -23.33 -16.17
C SER A 291 -14.44 -24.15 -17.25
N ASP A 292 -13.66 -24.73 -18.16
CA ASP A 292 -14.06 -25.84 -19.02
C ASP A 292 -13.31 -27.09 -18.55
N ILE A 293 -14.06 -28.07 -18.04
CA ILE A 293 -13.52 -29.27 -17.42
C ILE A 293 -14.11 -30.48 -18.11
N LEU A 294 -13.28 -31.20 -18.86
CA LEU A 294 -13.57 -32.51 -19.40
C LEU A 294 -12.72 -33.53 -18.64
N PHE A 295 -13.32 -34.37 -17.81
CA PHE A 295 -12.55 -35.21 -16.90
C PHE A 295 -13.17 -36.57 -16.68
N SER A 296 -12.33 -37.61 -16.67
CA SER A 296 -12.61 -38.93 -16.12
C SER A 296 -11.36 -39.50 -15.44
N PRO A 297 -11.49 -40.11 -14.24
CA PRO A 297 -10.37 -40.80 -13.59
C PRO A 297 -9.89 -42.03 -14.38
N ASP A 298 -10.73 -42.59 -15.26
CA ASP A 298 -10.41 -43.76 -16.08
C ASP A 298 -9.93 -43.40 -17.50
N ALA A 299 -9.93 -42.10 -17.85
CA ALA A 299 -9.50 -41.57 -19.15
C ALA A 299 -8.72 -40.24 -18.98
N LEU A 300 -7.63 -40.28 -18.21
CA LEU A 300 -6.83 -39.09 -17.88
C LEU A 300 -6.10 -38.49 -19.10
N ASP A 301 -5.72 -39.31 -20.07
CA ASP A 301 -5.12 -38.94 -21.34
C ASP A 301 -6.07 -38.15 -22.25
N ALA A 302 -7.38 -38.40 -22.14
CA ALA A 302 -8.45 -37.65 -22.81
C ALA A 302 -8.97 -36.47 -21.97
N SER A 303 -8.58 -36.38 -20.70
CA SER A 303 -9.04 -35.33 -19.79
C SER A 303 -8.33 -34.00 -20.05
N ARG A 304 -9.05 -32.88 -19.91
CA ARG A 304 -8.59 -31.51 -20.16
C ARG A 304 -9.25 -30.55 -19.17
N ILE A 305 -8.46 -29.61 -18.65
CA ILE A 305 -8.89 -28.55 -17.74
C ILE A 305 -8.40 -27.22 -18.32
N THR A 306 -9.33 -26.30 -18.56
CA THR A 306 -9.04 -24.90 -18.88
C THR A 306 -9.73 -24.01 -17.86
N VAL A 307 -8.99 -23.06 -17.28
CA VAL A 307 -9.52 -22.08 -16.32
C VAL A 307 -9.18 -20.69 -16.80
N THR A 308 -10.18 -19.82 -16.92
CA THR A 308 -10.04 -18.41 -17.29
C THR A 308 -10.43 -17.56 -16.10
N ILE A 309 -9.51 -16.70 -15.66
CA ILE A 309 -9.65 -15.86 -14.46
C ILE A 309 -9.74 -14.41 -14.92
N ASP A 310 -10.74 -13.68 -14.44
CA ASP A 310 -10.80 -12.23 -14.62
C ASP A 310 -9.92 -11.57 -13.55
N LEU A 311 -8.80 -10.98 -14.00
CA LEU A 311 -7.79 -10.43 -13.09
C LEU A 311 -8.28 -9.16 -12.39
N ALA A 312 -9.25 -8.43 -12.95
CA ALA A 312 -9.85 -7.26 -12.29
C ALA A 312 -10.73 -7.67 -11.10
N SER A 313 -11.12 -8.95 -10.99
CA SER A 313 -11.88 -9.48 -9.87
C SER A 313 -11.03 -9.84 -8.65
N ALA A 314 -9.72 -9.58 -8.69
CA ALA A 314 -8.82 -9.78 -7.57
C ALA A 314 -9.22 -8.90 -6.38
N SER A 315 -9.33 -9.50 -5.21
CA SER A 315 -9.67 -8.82 -3.95
C SER A 315 -8.79 -9.34 -2.83
N THR A 316 -8.16 -8.43 -2.11
CA THR A 316 -7.36 -8.66 -0.91
C THR A 316 -8.03 -8.06 0.34
N ASP A 317 -9.31 -7.69 0.20
CA ASP A 317 -10.09 -6.97 1.22
C ASP A 317 -9.49 -5.60 1.59
N ASP A 318 -8.69 -5.04 0.68
CA ASP A 318 -8.11 -3.69 0.76
C ASP A 318 -8.21 -3.04 -0.62
N SER A 319 -9.11 -2.06 -0.76
CA SER A 319 -9.43 -1.42 -2.05
C SER A 319 -8.22 -0.75 -2.72
N GLN A 320 -7.26 -0.25 -1.93
CA GLN A 320 -6.09 0.45 -2.48
C GLN A 320 -5.09 -0.55 -3.06
N ARG A 321 -4.88 -1.67 -2.36
CA ARG A 321 -4.07 -2.76 -2.87
C ARG A 321 -4.73 -3.45 -4.06
N ASP A 322 -6.05 -3.57 -4.06
CA ASP A 322 -6.80 -4.15 -5.17
C ASP A 322 -6.67 -3.28 -6.44
N GLU A 323 -6.72 -1.95 -6.30
CA GLU A 323 -6.44 -1.02 -7.40
C GLU A 323 -4.99 -1.12 -7.89
N MET A 324 -4.03 -1.27 -6.96
CA MET A 324 -2.62 -1.44 -7.29
C MET A 324 -2.34 -2.75 -8.05
N LEU A 325 -3.00 -3.85 -7.69
CA LEU A 325 -2.90 -5.13 -8.39
C LEU A 325 -3.36 -5.02 -9.85
N GLN A 326 -4.31 -4.15 -10.16
CA GLN A 326 -4.79 -3.92 -11.52
C GLN A 326 -3.79 -3.13 -12.39
N GLY A 327 -2.87 -2.40 -11.76
CA GLY A 327 -1.90 -1.56 -12.44
C GLY A 327 -0.84 -2.31 -13.24
N GLY A 328 -0.15 -1.57 -14.11
CA GLY A 328 0.85 -2.10 -15.05
C GLY A 328 2.08 -2.76 -14.42
N ASP A 329 2.38 -2.45 -13.15
CA ASP A 329 3.46 -3.14 -12.44
C ASP A 329 3.06 -4.53 -11.92
N PHE A 330 1.77 -4.90 -11.97
CA PHE A 330 1.25 -6.16 -11.43
C PHE A 330 0.51 -6.97 -12.49
N PHE A 331 -0.83 -6.90 -12.53
CA PHE A 331 -1.62 -7.71 -13.47
C PHE A 331 -1.85 -7.01 -14.80
N ASP A 332 -1.63 -5.69 -14.89
CA ASP A 332 -1.91 -4.85 -16.06
C ASP A 332 -3.26 -5.20 -16.71
N THR A 333 -4.34 -5.10 -15.94
CA THR A 333 -5.65 -5.61 -16.37
C THR A 333 -6.20 -4.89 -17.59
N ALA A 334 -5.68 -3.69 -17.89
CA ALA A 334 -6.01 -2.94 -19.09
C ALA A 334 -5.48 -3.62 -20.37
N ALA A 335 -4.24 -4.13 -20.36
CA ALA A 335 -3.66 -4.85 -21.50
C ALA A 335 -3.88 -6.37 -21.42
N HIS A 336 -3.97 -6.90 -20.21
CA HIS A 336 -4.02 -8.32 -19.89
C HIS A 336 -5.18 -8.60 -18.91
N PRO A 337 -6.45 -8.54 -19.37
CA PRO A 337 -7.61 -8.65 -18.47
C PRO A 337 -7.80 -10.04 -17.87
N GLN A 338 -7.16 -11.07 -18.44
CA GLN A 338 -7.37 -12.45 -18.07
C GLN A 338 -6.07 -13.20 -17.83
N ALA A 339 -6.11 -14.12 -16.87
CA ALA A 339 -5.17 -15.21 -16.77
C ALA A 339 -5.83 -16.52 -17.21
N VAL A 340 -5.10 -17.36 -17.94
CA VAL A 340 -5.63 -18.61 -18.50
C VAL A 340 -4.69 -19.76 -18.17
N PHE A 341 -5.19 -20.75 -17.44
CA PHE A 341 -4.51 -22.03 -17.26
C PHE A 341 -5.09 -23.06 -18.24
N THR A 342 -4.22 -23.83 -18.90
CA THR A 342 -4.61 -24.98 -19.74
C THR A 342 -3.74 -26.19 -19.40
N SER A 343 -4.36 -27.30 -19.00
CA SER A 343 -3.67 -28.56 -18.72
C SER A 343 -3.15 -29.21 -20.01
N SER A 344 -1.94 -29.74 -19.97
CA SER A 344 -1.37 -30.59 -21.02
C SER A 344 -1.35 -32.07 -20.65
N ALA A 345 -1.23 -32.39 -19.35
CA ALA A 345 -1.25 -33.76 -18.85
C ALA A 345 -1.87 -33.82 -17.46
N ILE A 346 -2.61 -34.89 -17.18
CA ILE A 346 -3.18 -35.17 -15.87
C ILE A 346 -2.78 -36.59 -15.48
N ARG A 347 -2.32 -36.77 -14.24
CA ARG A 347 -1.87 -38.06 -13.70
C ARG A 347 -2.45 -38.32 -12.32
N SER A 348 -2.78 -39.58 -12.05
CA SER A 348 -3.13 -40.04 -10.70
C SER A 348 -1.86 -40.20 -9.86
N LEU A 349 -1.96 -39.84 -8.58
CA LEU A 349 -0.96 -40.10 -7.55
C LEU A 349 -1.43 -41.17 -6.55
N GLY A 350 -2.45 -41.93 -6.93
CA GLY A 350 -3.12 -42.93 -6.08
C GLY A 350 -4.18 -42.32 -5.15
N GLY A 351 -5.25 -43.09 -4.93
CA GLY A 351 -6.44 -42.64 -4.21
C GLY A 351 -7.11 -41.46 -4.89
N ASP A 352 -7.55 -40.49 -4.10
CA ASP A 352 -8.24 -39.29 -4.58
C ASP A 352 -7.29 -38.19 -5.09
N ARG A 353 -6.00 -38.46 -5.28
CA ARG A 353 -4.96 -37.44 -5.52
C ARG A 353 -4.52 -37.42 -6.97
N TYR A 354 -4.36 -36.22 -7.52
CA TYR A 354 -4.00 -35.98 -8.92
C TYR A 354 -2.98 -34.83 -9.04
N LYS A 355 -2.21 -34.87 -10.12
CA LYS A 355 -1.42 -33.73 -10.61
C LYS A 355 -1.86 -33.37 -12.03
N ALA A 356 -2.07 -32.09 -12.30
CA ALA A 356 -2.27 -31.56 -13.63
C ALA A 356 -1.11 -30.63 -13.99
N ASP A 357 -0.31 -31.05 -14.96
CA ASP A 357 0.74 -30.23 -15.56
C ASP A 357 0.12 -29.42 -16.70
N GLY A 358 0.49 -28.15 -16.84
CA GLY A 358 -0.10 -27.25 -17.83
C GLY A 358 0.66 -25.95 -18.02
N SER A 359 0.10 -25.07 -18.83
CA SER A 359 0.60 -23.71 -19.06
C SER A 359 -0.33 -22.69 -18.43
N LEU A 360 0.23 -21.75 -17.66
CA LEU A 360 -0.45 -20.56 -17.18
C LEU A 360 0.00 -19.38 -18.03
N GLN A 361 -0.94 -18.70 -18.68
CA GLN A 361 -0.76 -17.36 -19.24
C GLN A 361 -1.20 -16.33 -18.20
N LEU A 362 -0.30 -15.45 -17.81
CA LEU A 362 -0.53 -14.37 -16.86
C LEU A 362 0.34 -13.19 -17.24
N HIS A 363 -0.25 -11.98 -17.28
CA HIS A 363 0.46 -10.74 -17.59
C HIS A 363 1.26 -10.82 -18.91
N GLY A 364 0.61 -11.34 -19.96
CA GLY A 364 1.21 -11.52 -21.30
C GLY A 364 2.25 -12.64 -21.41
N VAL A 365 2.65 -13.27 -20.30
CA VAL A 365 3.70 -14.30 -20.27
C VAL A 365 3.08 -15.69 -20.03
N SER A 366 3.54 -16.69 -20.78
CA SER A 366 3.15 -18.10 -20.57
C SER A 366 4.28 -18.89 -19.92
N LYS A 367 3.99 -19.59 -18.82
CA LYS A 367 4.95 -20.47 -18.12
C LYS A 367 4.30 -21.80 -17.70
N PRO A 368 5.09 -22.89 -17.62
CA PRO A 368 4.60 -24.15 -17.08
C PRO A 368 4.25 -24.01 -15.60
N VAL A 369 3.11 -24.58 -15.20
CA VAL A 369 2.62 -24.63 -13.83
C VAL A 369 2.00 -26.01 -13.58
N THR A 370 2.24 -26.55 -12.40
CA THR A 370 1.65 -27.82 -11.95
C THR A 370 0.63 -27.55 -10.85
N LEU A 371 -0.58 -28.07 -11.02
CA LEU A 371 -1.62 -28.10 -10.00
C LEU A 371 -1.59 -29.45 -9.30
N SER A 372 -1.63 -29.46 -7.96
CA SER A 372 -1.87 -30.67 -7.17
C SER A 372 -3.26 -30.57 -6.55
N PHE A 373 -4.09 -31.59 -6.73
CA PHE A 373 -5.47 -31.55 -6.23
C PHE A 373 -5.97 -32.91 -5.77
N THR A 374 -6.95 -32.87 -4.90
CA THR A 374 -7.77 -34.02 -4.54
C THR A 374 -9.15 -33.89 -5.17
N LEU A 375 -9.70 -35.04 -5.58
CA LEU A 375 -11.00 -35.13 -6.24
C LEU A 375 -11.78 -36.30 -5.65
N LYS A 376 -12.96 -36.01 -5.12
CA LYS A 376 -13.94 -37.02 -4.71
C LYS A 376 -15.16 -36.93 -5.60
N ILE A 377 -15.47 -38.02 -6.30
CA ILE A 377 -16.68 -38.14 -7.12
C ILE A 377 -17.71 -38.96 -6.35
N ASP A 378 -18.92 -38.43 -6.23
CA ASP A 378 -20.09 -39.10 -5.69
C ASP A 378 -21.25 -38.93 -6.68
N GLY A 379 -21.50 -39.97 -7.46
CA GLY A 379 -22.42 -39.95 -8.60
C GLY A 379 -22.10 -38.83 -9.61
N ASP A 380 -23.04 -37.92 -9.78
CA ASP A 380 -22.92 -36.75 -10.67
C ASP A 380 -22.32 -35.51 -9.99
N THR A 381 -21.83 -35.64 -8.76
CA THR A 381 -21.21 -34.55 -8.01
C THR A 381 -19.73 -34.82 -7.76
N ALA A 382 -18.95 -33.76 -7.74
CA ALA A 382 -17.53 -33.81 -7.45
C ALA A 382 -17.17 -32.73 -6.43
N LYS A 383 -16.27 -33.05 -5.50
CA LYS A 383 -15.63 -32.08 -4.61
C LYS A 383 -14.14 -32.06 -4.90
N VAL A 384 -13.61 -30.85 -5.11
CA VAL A 384 -12.21 -30.61 -5.46
C VAL A 384 -11.59 -29.67 -4.44
N THR A 385 -10.39 -30.02 -3.99
CA THR A 385 -9.50 -29.09 -3.28
C THR A 385 -8.10 -29.21 -3.85
N GLY A 386 -7.42 -28.11 -4.11
CA GLY A 386 -6.08 -28.16 -4.67
C GLY A 386 -5.29 -26.90 -4.45
N SER A 387 -4.03 -26.97 -4.87
CA SER A 387 -3.06 -25.91 -4.72
C SER A 387 -2.02 -25.92 -5.82
N SER A 388 -1.33 -24.78 -5.94
CA SER A 388 -0.12 -24.64 -6.72
C SER A 388 0.80 -23.62 -6.07
N ARG A 389 2.07 -23.60 -6.47
CA ARG A 389 3.03 -22.59 -6.08
C ARG A 389 3.67 -22.04 -7.34
N LEU A 390 3.66 -20.72 -7.46
CA LEU A 390 4.20 -20.01 -8.61
C LEU A 390 5.25 -18.99 -8.16
N ASP A 391 6.09 -18.57 -9.10
CA ASP A 391 7.03 -17.46 -8.91
C ASP A 391 6.52 -16.28 -9.72
N ARG A 392 6.07 -15.22 -9.03
CA ARG A 392 5.45 -14.05 -9.66
C ARG A 392 6.39 -13.36 -10.66
N THR A 393 7.69 -13.41 -10.40
CA THR A 393 8.70 -12.70 -11.21
C THR A 393 8.84 -13.32 -12.60
N LYS A 394 8.58 -14.63 -12.73
CA LYS A 394 8.60 -15.34 -14.02
C LYS A 394 7.48 -14.92 -14.96
N PHE A 395 6.44 -14.29 -14.43
CA PHE A 395 5.32 -13.73 -15.20
C PHE A 395 5.42 -12.21 -15.34
N GLY A 396 6.48 -11.59 -14.82
CA GLY A 396 6.58 -10.13 -14.78
C GLY A 396 5.52 -9.49 -13.87
N VAL A 397 5.03 -10.19 -12.85
CA VAL A 397 4.07 -9.63 -11.89
C VAL A 397 4.82 -9.06 -10.68
N GLY A 398 4.71 -7.75 -10.48
CA GLY A 398 5.47 -6.96 -9.52
C GLY A 398 6.80 -6.50 -10.13
N THR A 399 6.75 -5.50 -11.02
CA THR A 399 7.90 -4.85 -11.68
C THR A 399 8.24 -3.50 -11.06
N GLY A 400 9.22 -2.79 -11.65
CA GLY A 400 9.61 -1.46 -11.18
C GLY A 400 10.14 -1.51 -9.74
N GLU A 401 9.52 -0.73 -8.86
CA GLU A 401 9.85 -0.69 -7.44
C GLU A 401 9.54 -2.01 -6.69
N TRP A 402 8.75 -2.90 -7.30
CA TRP A 402 8.33 -4.20 -6.75
C TRP A 402 9.10 -5.39 -7.33
N ALA A 403 10.07 -5.12 -8.21
CA ALA A 403 10.88 -6.16 -8.85
C ALA A 403 11.75 -6.93 -7.84
N ALA A 404 12.24 -6.26 -6.80
CA ALA A 404 13.01 -6.89 -5.73
C ALA A 404 12.12 -7.81 -4.89
N THR A 405 12.70 -8.92 -4.43
CA THR A 405 11.97 -9.97 -3.70
C THR A 405 12.11 -9.87 -2.19
N ASP A 406 12.75 -8.81 -1.70
CA ASP A 406 12.96 -8.50 -0.29
C ASP A 406 11.66 -8.05 0.39
N GLN A 407 10.86 -7.24 -0.31
CA GLN A 407 9.58 -6.75 0.18
C GLN A 407 8.43 -7.68 -0.21
N ILE A 408 8.30 -8.01 -1.49
CA ILE A 408 7.28 -8.96 -1.95
C ILE A 408 8.01 -10.22 -2.39
N ALA A 409 7.84 -11.31 -1.67
CA ALA A 409 8.52 -12.55 -2.00
C ALA A 409 8.16 -13.01 -3.43
N ALA A 410 9.13 -13.61 -4.12
CA ALA A 410 8.90 -14.26 -5.41
C ALA A 410 7.81 -15.36 -5.36
N PRO A 411 7.83 -16.30 -4.39
CA PRO A 411 6.82 -17.35 -4.33
C PRO A 411 5.44 -16.82 -3.91
N VAL A 412 4.44 -17.24 -4.68
CA VAL A 412 3.02 -17.04 -4.39
C VAL A 412 2.35 -18.41 -4.35
N SER A 413 1.55 -18.64 -3.31
CA SER A 413 0.72 -19.84 -3.20
C SER A 413 -0.63 -19.57 -3.82
N VAL A 414 -1.18 -20.54 -4.54
CA VAL A 414 -2.53 -20.53 -5.08
C VAL A 414 -3.29 -21.69 -4.46
N ASP A 415 -4.52 -21.45 -4.03
CA ASP A 415 -5.40 -22.47 -3.48
C ASP A 415 -6.77 -22.40 -4.14
N PHE A 416 -7.42 -23.55 -4.31
CA PHE A 416 -8.77 -23.60 -4.86
C PHE A 416 -9.59 -24.71 -4.22
N ALA A 417 -10.87 -24.46 -4.06
CA ALA A 417 -11.83 -25.41 -3.52
C ALA A 417 -13.20 -25.17 -4.14
N PHE A 418 -13.81 -26.19 -4.73
CA PHE A 418 -15.13 -26.06 -5.33
C PHE A 418 -15.86 -27.39 -5.40
N SER A 419 -17.18 -27.31 -5.57
CA SER A 419 -17.99 -28.45 -5.99
C SER A 419 -18.31 -28.33 -7.47
N ALA A 420 -18.41 -29.44 -8.18
CA ALA A 420 -18.81 -29.49 -9.58
C ALA A 420 -19.91 -30.52 -9.79
N LYS A 421 -20.71 -30.31 -10.83
CA LYS A 421 -21.76 -31.24 -11.25
C LYS A 421 -21.49 -31.71 -12.68
N ARG A 422 -21.70 -33.00 -12.92
CA ARG A 422 -21.61 -33.59 -14.26
C ARG A 422 -22.68 -32.97 -15.16
N SER A 423 -22.26 -32.47 -16.32
CA SER A 423 -23.18 -31.96 -17.33
C SER A 423 -23.94 -33.13 -17.95
N THR A 424 -25.27 -33.02 -17.97
CA THR A 424 -26.18 -34.04 -18.54
C THR A 424 -26.53 -33.78 -20.01
N LYS A 425 -25.93 -32.76 -20.64
CA LYS A 425 -26.17 -32.39 -22.04
C LYS A 425 -24.91 -32.65 -22.87
N PRO A 426 -25.01 -33.35 -24.00
CA PRO A 426 -23.86 -33.68 -24.86
C PRO A 426 -23.10 -32.45 -25.36
#